data_AF-A0A659UHG0-F1
#
_entry.id   AF-A0A659UHG0-F1
#
_cell.length_a   1.000
_cell.length_b   1.000
_cell.length_c   1.000
_cell.angle_alpha   90.00
_cell.angle_beta   90.00
_cell.angle_gamma   90.00
#
_symmetry.space_group_name_H-M   'P 1'
#
loop_
_entity.id
_entity.type
_entity.pdbx_description
1 polymer ?
#
loop_
_entity_poly.entity_id
_entity_poly.type
_entity_poly.pdbx_seq_one_letter_code
_entity_poly.pdbx_strand_id
1 'polypeptide(L)'
;MSNASVMVRTEVTRLSPYNSGLTIAEVMLRYAPARIAKLGSNENPIGPSPTLAKMMQGGSEMFRLYPDPAGRELRQAIATRHAAGEDQVILGNGSEDLL
;
A
#
# COMPACT_ATOMS: atom_id res chain seq x y z
N MET A 1 -10.79 13.22 -32.65
CA MET A 1 -10.44 12.72 -31.31
C MET A 1 -11.63 12.96 -30.40
N SER A 2 -12.16 11.94 -29.72
CA SER A 2 -13.30 12.10 -28.81
C SER A 2 -12.89 12.96 -27.61
N ASN A 3 -13.77 13.87 -27.20
CA ASN A 3 -13.55 14.71 -26.03
C ASN A 3 -13.74 13.84 -24.77
N ALA A 4 -12.65 13.56 -24.05
CA ALA A 4 -12.66 12.72 -22.86
C ALA A 4 -13.65 13.20 -21.78
N SER A 5 -13.98 14.50 -21.75
CA SER A 5 -14.98 15.05 -20.83
C SER A 5 -16.41 14.54 -21.05
N VAL A 6 -16.70 13.92 -22.20
CA VAL A 6 -18.01 13.31 -22.51
C VAL A 6 -18.02 11.82 -22.13
N MET A 7 -16.87 11.24 -21.77
CA MET A 7 -16.73 9.80 -21.47
C MET A 7 -16.66 9.48 -19.98
N VAL A 8 -16.58 10.49 -19.12
CA VAL A 8 -16.51 10.32 -17.67
C VAL A 8 -17.54 11.19 -16.98
N ARG A 9 -17.89 10.82 -15.73
CA ARG A 9 -18.76 11.60 -14.88
C ARG A 9 -18.19 13.00 -14.64
N THR A 10 -19.04 14.03 -14.66
CA THR A 10 -18.64 15.44 -14.49
C THR A 10 -17.94 15.71 -13.14
N GLU A 11 -18.20 14.90 -12.11
CA GLU A 11 -17.50 15.01 -10.83
C GLU A 11 -16.01 14.71 -10.98
N VAL A 12 -15.65 13.73 -11.81
CA VAL A 12 -14.25 13.31 -12.03
C VAL A 12 -13.46 14.40 -12.74
N THR A 13 -14.08 15.13 -13.67
CA THR A 13 -13.40 16.21 -14.41
C THR A 13 -13.02 17.40 -13.53
N ARG A 14 -13.56 17.47 -12.30
CA ARG A 14 -13.24 18.53 -11.32
C ARG A 14 -12.16 18.12 -10.32
N LEU A 15 -11.74 16.85 -10.32
CA LEU A 15 -10.71 16.37 -9.41
C LEU A 15 -9.33 16.79 -9.92
N SER A 16 -8.54 17.40 -9.06
CA SER A 16 -7.11 17.59 -9.31
C SER A 16 -6.40 16.24 -9.25
N PRO A 17 -5.38 16.00 -10.10
CA PRO A 17 -4.52 14.83 -9.95
C PRO A 17 -3.90 14.78 -8.56
N TYR A 18 -3.82 13.58 -7.99
CA TYR A 18 -3.09 13.36 -6.75
C TYR A 18 -1.61 13.70 -6.95
N ASN A 19 -1.03 14.43 -5.99
CA ASN A 19 0.38 14.79 -6.01
C ASN A 19 1.15 13.92 -5.01
N SER A 20 1.75 12.84 -5.49
CA SER A 20 2.58 11.92 -4.70
C SER A 20 3.99 12.43 -4.39
N GLY A 21 4.37 13.61 -4.90
CA GLY A 21 5.76 14.06 -4.92
C GLY A 21 6.64 13.26 -5.90
N LEU A 22 7.93 13.59 -5.93
CA LEU A 22 8.90 12.95 -6.83
C LEU A 22 9.35 11.59 -6.29
N THR A 23 9.46 10.63 -7.20
CA THR A 23 10.14 9.35 -6.98
C THR A 23 11.65 9.54 -6.87
N ILE A 24 12.34 8.54 -6.32
CA ILE A 24 13.82 8.54 -6.26
C ILE A 24 14.41 8.64 -7.68
N ALA A 25 13.82 7.93 -8.66
CA ALA A 25 14.29 7.96 -10.04
C ALA A 25 14.15 9.36 -10.66
N GLU A 26 13.04 10.05 -10.44
CA GLU A 26 12.84 11.43 -10.91
C GLU A 26 13.78 12.42 -10.22
N VAL A 27 14.05 12.25 -8.92
CA VAL A 27 15.04 13.05 -8.19
C VAL A 27 16.44 12.85 -8.78
N MET A 28 16.83 11.60 -9.05
CA MET A 28 18.12 11.29 -9.68
C MET A 28 18.25 11.92 -11.07
N LEU A 29 17.20 11.78 -11.90
CA LEU A 29 17.19 12.35 -13.25
C LEU A 29 17.26 13.88 -13.24
N ARG A 30 16.51 14.52 -12.33
CA ARG A 30 16.37 15.98 -12.29
C ARG A 30 17.56 16.70 -11.66
N TYR A 31 18.18 16.11 -10.63
CA TYR A 31 19.16 16.80 -9.80
C TYR A 31 20.53 16.15 -9.76
N ALA A 32 20.67 14.92 -10.28
CA ALA A 32 21.91 14.14 -10.28
C ALA A 32 22.72 14.20 -8.95
N PRO A 33 22.08 14.00 -7.78
CA PRO A 33 22.76 14.17 -6.50
C PRO A 33 23.77 13.04 -6.29
N ALA A 34 24.89 13.34 -5.63
CA ALA A 34 25.87 12.33 -5.23
C ALA A 34 25.30 11.33 -4.20
N ARG A 35 24.28 11.71 -3.44
CA ARG A 35 23.62 10.88 -2.42
C ARG A 35 22.17 11.33 -2.21
N ILE A 36 21.28 10.38 -1.94
CA ILE A 36 19.88 10.63 -1.57
C ILE A 36 19.62 10.10 -0.14
N ALA A 37 18.96 10.90 0.69
CA ALA A 37 18.32 10.47 1.93
C ALA A 37 16.80 10.49 1.73
N LYS A 38 16.14 9.33 1.72
CA LYS A 38 14.70 9.21 1.50
C LYS A 38 13.95 9.40 2.83
N LEU A 39 13.35 10.58 3.01
CA LEU A 39 12.62 10.97 4.24
C LEU A 39 11.23 11.58 3.95
N GLY A 40 10.72 11.41 2.73
CA GLY A 40 9.53 12.14 2.25
C GLY A 40 8.20 11.37 2.31
N SER A 41 8.18 10.13 2.81
CA SER A 41 7.02 9.24 2.70
C SER A 41 6.68 8.50 4.00
N ASN A 42 7.23 8.94 5.14
CA ASN A 42 7.04 8.31 6.47
C ASN A 42 7.40 6.81 6.54
N GLU A 43 8.29 6.36 5.66
CA GLU A 43 8.76 4.97 5.61
C GLU A 43 9.62 4.65 6.85
N ASN A 44 9.52 3.41 7.36
CA ASN A 44 10.33 2.97 8.50
C ASN A 44 11.77 2.65 8.04
N PRO A 45 12.81 3.35 8.54
CA PRO A 45 14.20 3.14 8.12
C PRO A 45 14.81 1.81 8.59
N ILE A 46 14.19 1.13 9.57
CA ILE A 46 14.66 -0.16 10.12
C ILE A 46 14.26 -1.33 9.22
N GLY A 47 13.26 -1.14 8.35
CA GLY A 47 12.71 -2.19 7.50
C GLY A 47 11.74 -3.12 8.24
N PRO A 48 11.28 -4.20 7.57
CA PRO A 48 10.33 -5.16 8.14
C PRO A 48 10.98 -6.08 9.18
N SER A 49 10.15 -6.80 9.93
CA SER A 49 10.61 -7.83 10.88
C SER A 49 11.50 -8.89 10.20
N PRO A 50 12.61 -9.32 10.81
CA PRO A 50 13.45 -10.41 10.28
C PRO A 50 12.70 -11.73 10.05
N THR A 51 11.59 -11.96 10.75
CA THR A 51 10.74 -13.14 10.56
C THR A 51 10.09 -13.15 9.17
N LEU A 52 9.76 -11.98 8.61
CA LEU A 52 9.16 -11.87 7.28
C LEU A 52 10.11 -12.42 6.20
N ALA A 53 11.41 -12.11 6.28
CA ALA A 53 12.39 -12.59 5.32
C ALA A 53 12.44 -14.14 5.28
N LYS A 54 12.34 -14.80 6.44
CA LYS A 54 12.30 -16.26 6.54
C LYS A 54 11.02 -16.83 5.92
N MET A 55 9.87 -16.20 6.15
CA MET A 55 8.59 -16.63 5.56
C MET A 55 8.59 -16.47 4.03
N MET A 56 9.14 -15.37 3.52
CA MET A 56 9.20 -15.10 2.07
C MET A 56 10.10 -16.09 1.33
N GLN A 57 11.18 -16.57 1.94
CA GLN A 57 12.06 -17.58 1.34
C GLN A 57 11.36 -18.93 1.08
N GLY A 58 10.37 -19.30 1.89
CA GLY A 58 9.59 -20.53 1.71
C GLY A 58 8.25 -20.36 0.98
N GLY A 59 7.89 -19.13 0.60
CA GLY A 59 6.53 -18.75 0.23
C GLY A 59 6.19 -18.81 -1.27
N SER A 60 7.11 -19.22 -2.14
CA SER A 60 6.89 -19.18 -3.60
C SER A 60 5.63 -19.93 -4.05
N GLU A 61 5.33 -21.06 -3.41
CA GLU A 61 4.14 -21.86 -3.68
C GLU A 61 2.85 -21.21 -3.18
N MET A 62 2.90 -20.31 -2.20
CA MET A 62 1.70 -19.61 -1.72
C MET A 62 1.23 -18.53 -2.69
N PHE A 63 2.15 -17.91 -3.44
CA PHE A 63 1.82 -16.81 -4.35
C PHE A 63 0.99 -17.22 -5.58
N ARG A 64 0.89 -18.52 -5.88
CA ARG A 64 0.04 -19.01 -6.99
C ARG A 64 -1.43 -19.24 -6.58
N LEU A 65 -1.72 -19.17 -5.28
CA LEU A 65 -3.05 -19.41 -4.74
C LEU A 65 -3.68 -18.09 -4.30
N TYR A 66 -4.99 -17.98 -4.47
CA TYR A 66 -5.73 -16.88 -3.85
C TYR A 66 -5.64 -17.00 -2.31
N PRO A 67 -5.46 -15.88 -1.59
CA PRO A 67 -5.48 -15.90 -0.13
C PRO A 67 -6.90 -16.20 0.40
N ASP A 68 -7.02 -16.46 1.70
CA ASP A 68 -8.33 -16.50 2.36
C ASP A 68 -9.03 -15.14 2.18
N PRO A 69 -10.16 -15.06 1.47
CA PRO A 69 -10.79 -13.78 1.13
C PRO A 69 -11.30 -13.03 2.36
N ALA A 70 -11.53 -13.74 3.48
CA ALA A 70 -11.93 -13.13 4.74
C ALA A 70 -10.75 -12.75 5.66
N GLY A 71 -9.52 -13.19 5.33
CA GLY A 71 -8.31 -12.98 6.13
C GLY A 71 -8.46 -13.39 7.60
N ARG A 72 -9.13 -14.52 7.86
CA ARG A 72 -9.58 -14.91 9.22
C ARG A 72 -8.45 -14.96 10.23
N GLU A 73 -7.31 -15.55 9.85
CA GLU A 73 -6.14 -15.65 10.74
C GLU A 73 -5.62 -14.27 11.15
N LEU A 74 -5.49 -13.34 10.20
CA LEU A 74 -5.04 -11.97 10.46
C LEU A 74 -6.07 -11.21 11.32
N ARG A 75 -7.37 -11.34 11.02
CA ARG A 75 -8.44 -10.72 11.81
C ARG A 75 -8.41 -11.17 13.26
N GLN A 76 -8.33 -12.47 13.49
CA GLN A 76 -8.27 -13.05 14.83
C GLN A 76 -7.03 -12.58 15.60
N ALA A 77 -5.87 -12.52 14.94
CA ALA A 77 -4.62 -12.05 15.54
C ALA A 77 -4.71 -10.56 15.95
N ILE A 78 -5.28 -9.71 15.10
CA ILE A 78 -5.50 -8.29 15.40
C ILE A 78 -6.50 -8.13 16.55
N ALA A 79 -7.65 -8.80 16.48
CA ALA A 79 -8.68 -8.76 17.52
C ALA A 79 -8.12 -9.15 18.89
N THR A 80 -7.37 -10.26 18.95
CA THR A 80 -6.71 -10.73 20.17
C THR A 80 -5.70 -9.73 20.70
N ARG A 81 -4.83 -9.18 19.83
CA ARG A 81 -3.80 -8.21 20.22
C ARG A 81 -4.41 -6.94 20.84
N HIS A 82 -5.59 -6.54 20.38
CA HIS A 82 -6.24 -5.31 20.79
C HIS A 82 -7.41 -5.52 21.76
N ALA A 83 -7.63 -6.75 22.24
CA ALA A 83 -8.74 -7.12 23.12
C ALA A 83 -10.12 -6.68 22.56
N ALA A 84 -10.32 -6.85 21.25
CA ALA A 84 -11.54 -6.53 20.53
C ALA A 84 -12.25 -7.80 20.02
N GLY A 85 -13.52 -7.68 19.62
CA GLY A 85 -14.23 -8.73 18.90
C GLY A 85 -13.73 -8.85 17.46
N GLU A 86 -13.74 -10.07 16.89
CA GLU A 86 -13.38 -10.27 15.48
C GLU A 86 -14.29 -9.49 14.52
N ASP A 87 -15.56 -9.30 14.89
CA ASP A 87 -16.58 -8.49 14.21
C ASP A 87 -16.27 -6.98 14.21
N GLN A 88 -15.33 -6.54 15.05
CA GLN A 88 -14.84 -5.16 15.10
C GLN A 88 -13.57 -4.95 14.26
N VAL A 89 -13.11 -5.96 13.51
CA VAL A 89 -11.93 -5.88 12.63
C VAL A 89 -12.34 -6.02 11.18
N ILE A 90 -12.01 -5.00 10.38
CA ILE A 90 -12.14 -5.00 8.92
C ILE A 90 -10.73 -4.93 8.32
N LEU A 91 -10.50 -5.71 7.26
CA LEU A 91 -9.25 -5.68 6.50
C LEU A 91 -9.47 -4.92 5.18
N GLY A 92 -8.47 -4.14 4.78
CA GLY A 92 -8.42 -3.44 3.49
C GLY A 92 -7.00 -3.45 2.94
N ASN A 93 -6.83 -3.10 1.66
CA ASN A 93 -5.52 -3.08 1.00
C ASN A 93 -4.75 -1.79 1.32
N GLY A 94 -4.38 -1.64 2.59
CA GLY A 94 -3.91 -0.37 3.15
C GLY A 94 -5.08 0.46 3.71
N SER A 95 -4.78 1.38 4.62
CA SER A 95 -5.83 2.16 5.30
C SER A 95 -6.58 3.12 4.38
N GLU A 96 -5.99 3.53 3.27
CA GLU A 96 -6.64 4.38 2.25
C GLU A 96 -7.82 3.68 1.59
N ASP A 97 -7.77 2.36 1.43
CA ASP A 97 -8.88 1.58 0.86
C ASP A 97 -10.11 1.54 1.79
N LEU A 98 -9.91 1.84 3.08
CA LEU A 98 -10.96 1.82 4.11
C LEU A 98 -11.55 3.21 4.41
N LEU A 99 -10.91 4.30 3.95
CA LEU A 99 -11.22 5.68 4.32
C LEU A 99 -11.71 6.48 3.11
#